data_AF-A0A9P6S214-F1
#
_entry.id   AF-A0A9P6S214-F1
#
_cell.length_a   1.000
_cell.length_b   1.000
_cell.length_c   1.000
_cell.angle_alpha   90.00
_cell.angle_beta   90.00
_cell.angle_gamma   90.00
#
_symmetry.space_group_name_H-M   'P 1'
#
loop_
_entity.id
_entity.type
_entity.pdbx_description
1 polymer ?
#
loop_
_entity_poly.entity_id
_entity_poly.type
_entity_poly.pdbx_seq_one_letter_code
_entity_poly.pdbx_strand_id
1 'polypeptide(L)'
;MLEAAKARMEQEDLDRGITPSSSSGTSGAAMILGGFLSPSHDLYVGEKLKGEEMVLNSRERLDLCRLQTADSDWIDVDAWEASQDRFYDYHKVTSRLQQFLQDRCQTSLQNRMNAVLSQRQQQWPVSGGEPMEEPKSYASMVPQRSGSLTNNNTLTQSAGRNPYNIRVVYLCGADFVLRTGARKLVGGIVVVDRPLGAPSSNRRSILLTNTGSISVPVSNQSDDSFSTANNISTSTTPGATAKQRVFKRLEQSYGSEWCESSRNNIWWLPARSRTESEDISSTRIRGLLSDRKSCKGLLHPAVAQRLLEKKARQDAGL
;
A
#
# COMPACT_ATOMS: atom_id res chain seq x y z
N MET A 1 -19.32 -7.02 19.13
CA MET A 1 -17.99 -6.35 19.03
C MET A 1 -17.86 -5.52 17.75
N LEU A 2 -18.20 -6.06 16.56
CA LEU A 2 -18.29 -5.27 15.31
C LEU A 2 -19.33 -4.14 15.35
N GLU A 3 -20.51 -4.39 15.93
CA GLU A 3 -21.55 -3.35 16.08
C GLU A 3 -21.09 -2.17 16.96
N ALA A 4 -20.26 -2.43 17.97
CA ALA A 4 -19.69 -1.38 18.82
C ALA A 4 -18.58 -0.57 18.11
N ALA A 5 -17.91 -1.17 17.11
CA ALA A 5 -16.92 -0.47 16.28
C ALA A 5 -17.60 0.38 15.20
N LYS A 6 -18.70 -0.12 14.63
CA LYS A 6 -19.53 0.61 13.67
C LYS A 6 -20.22 1.83 14.30
N ALA A 7 -20.86 1.64 15.46
CA ALA A 7 -21.51 2.73 16.20
C ALA A 7 -20.52 3.83 16.64
N ARG A 8 -19.27 3.48 16.96
CA ARG A 8 -18.22 4.46 17.30
C ARG A 8 -17.74 5.26 16.08
N MET A 9 -17.66 4.64 14.90
CA MET A 9 -17.32 5.36 13.67
C MET A 9 -18.44 6.31 13.24
N GLU A 10 -19.69 5.88 13.32
CA GLU A 10 -20.85 6.70 12.94
C GLU A 10 -21.04 7.90 13.89
N GLN A 11 -20.80 7.72 15.20
CA GLN A 11 -20.86 8.82 16.17
C GLN A 11 -19.71 9.83 15.98
N GLU A 12 -18.49 9.36 15.67
CA GLU A 12 -17.34 10.23 15.39
C GLU A 12 -17.51 11.06 14.10
N ASP A 13 -18.20 10.53 13.09
CA ASP A 13 -18.50 11.27 11.86
C ASP A 13 -19.60 12.33 12.07
N LEU A 14 -20.57 12.06 12.95
CA LEU A 14 -21.60 13.01 13.36
C LEU A 14 -21.02 14.20 14.14
N ASP A 15 -20.13 13.94 15.10
CA ASP A 15 -19.50 14.95 15.95
C ASP A 15 -18.54 15.87 15.19
N ARG A 16 -18.09 15.47 13.99
CA ARG A 16 -17.17 16.25 13.14
C ARG A 16 -17.88 17.15 12.12
N GLY A 17 -19.20 17.15 12.07
CA GLY A 17 -19.96 17.98 11.12
C GLY A 17 -19.63 17.67 9.65
N ILE A 18 -19.15 16.46 9.36
CA ILE A 18 -18.89 16.00 7.99
C ILE A 18 -20.26 15.70 7.38
N THR A 19 -20.89 16.70 6.78
CA THR A 19 -22.05 16.48 5.93
C THR A 19 -21.59 15.68 4.70
N PRO A 20 -22.33 14.65 4.26
CA PRO A 20 -22.01 13.96 3.02
C PRO A 20 -22.12 14.97 1.88
N SER A 21 -20.97 15.41 1.38
CA SER A 21 -20.90 16.31 0.24
C SER A 21 -21.61 15.66 -0.94
N SER A 22 -22.63 16.34 -1.46
CA SER A 22 -23.45 15.96 -2.61
C SER A 22 -22.69 16.04 -3.96
N SER A 23 -21.41 15.66 -3.98
CA SER A 23 -20.69 15.48 -5.23
C SER A 23 -21.18 14.19 -5.88
N SER A 24 -21.84 14.32 -7.02
CA SER A 24 -22.30 13.26 -7.94
C SER A 24 -21.13 12.48 -8.61
N GLY A 25 -19.99 12.38 -7.94
CA GLY A 25 -18.94 11.45 -8.30
C GLY A 25 -19.33 10.08 -7.77
N THR A 26 -19.58 9.13 -8.67
CA THR A 26 -19.64 7.70 -8.35
C THR A 26 -18.30 7.25 -7.80
N SER A 27 -18.05 7.56 -6.52
CA SER A 27 -16.91 7.02 -5.78
C SER A 27 -17.13 5.52 -5.70
N GLY A 28 -16.46 4.78 -6.58
CA GLY A 28 -16.56 3.33 -6.62
C GLY A 28 -16.19 2.78 -5.25
N ALA A 29 -17.16 2.18 -4.58
CA ALA A 29 -16.92 1.54 -3.29
C ALA A 29 -15.99 0.34 -3.51
N ALA A 30 -14.81 0.38 -2.88
CA ALA A 30 -13.89 -0.74 -2.89
C ALA A 30 -14.08 -1.57 -1.61
N MET A 31 -14.01 -2.89 -1.74
CA MET A 31 -14.00 -3.81 -0.62
C MET A 31 -12.60 -4.40 -0.46
N ILE A 32 -12.07 -4.34 0.76
CA ILE A 32 -10.78 -4.95 1.10
C ILE A 32 -11.04 -6.41 1.44
N LEU A 33 -10.49 -7.32 0.63
CA LEU A 33 -10.58 -8.76 0.88
C LEU A 33 -9.43 -9.29 1.73
N GLY A 34 -8.32 -8.58 1.82
CA GLY A 34 -7.14 -9.01 2.56
C GLY A 34 -5.95 -8.09 2.30
N GLY A 35 -4.84 -8.37 2.98
CA GLY A 35 -3.57 -7.68 2.83
C GLY A 35 -2.40 -8.65 2.89
N PHE A 36 -1.29 -8.28 2.25
CA PHE A 36 -0.05 -9.06 2.29
C PHE A 36 1.12 -8.15 2.68
N LEU A 37 1.94 -8.59 3.63
CA LEU A 37 3.28 -8.07 3.84
C LEU A 37 4.26 -8.89 3.00
N SER A 38 5.00 -8.23 2.11
CA SER A 38 6.06 -8.84 1.31
C SER A 38 7.41 -8.23 1.71
N PRO A 39 8.17 -8.86 2.61
CA PRO A 39 9.50 -8.36 2.96
C PRO A 39 10.44 -8.43 1.76
N SER A 40 11.22 -7.38 1.53
CA SER A 40 12.10 -7.34 0.36
C SER A 40 13.25 -8.33 0.38
N HIS A 41 13.92 -8.52 -0.75
CA HIS A 41 15.11 -9.37 -0.85
C HIS A 41 16.33 -8.81 -0.07
N ASP A 42 17.25 -9.69 0.36
CA ASP A 42 18.41 -9.30 1.19
C ASP A 42 19.39 -8.39 0.47
N LEU A 43 19.57 -8.53 -0.84
CA LEU A 43 20.41 -7.61 -1.62
C LEU A 43 19.92 -6.16 -1.52
N TYR A 44 18.61 -5.94 -1.57
CA TYR A 44 18.05 -4.59 -1.44
C TYR A 44 18.23 -4.05 -0.02
N VAL A 45 17.96 -4.87 0.99
CA VAL A 45 18.04 -4.45 2.39
C VAL A 45 19.49 -4.21 2.81
N GLY A 46 20.41 -5.07 2.42
CA GLY A 46 21.84 -4.95 2.70
C GLY A 46 22.44 -3.67 2.12
N GLU A 47 22.13 -3.34 0.86
CA GLU A 47 22.58 -2.08 0.25
C GLU A 47 21.95 -0.85 0.93
N LYS A 48 20.65 -0.91 1.24
CA LYS A 48 19.93 0.19 1.88
C LYS A 48 20.40 0.46 3.32
N LEU A 49 20.80 -0.58 4.04
CA LEU A 49 21.21 -0.52 5.44
C LEU A 49 22.71 -0.75 5.59
N LYS A 50 23.49 -0.48 4.54
CA LYS A 50 24.94 -0.64 4.57
C LYS A 50 25.56 0.22 5.68
N GLY A 51 26.32 -0.42 6.56
CA GLY A 51 26.95 0.21 7.71
C GLY A 51 26.08 0.28 8.97
N GLU A 52 24.84 -0.19 8.92
CA GLU A 52 23.99 -0.32 10.11
C GLU A 52 24.39 -1.58 10.91
N GLU A 53 24.42 -1.45 12.24
CA GLU A 53 24.81 -2.53 13.15
C GLU A 53 23.79 -3.70 13.15
N MET A 54 22.50 -3.36 13.04
CA MET A 54 21.41 -4.33 13.12
C MET A 54 20.70 -4.49 11.76
N VAL A 55 21.30 -5.30 10.89
CA VAL A 55 20.68 -5.73 9.63
C VAL A 55 20.04 -7.10 9.80
N LEU A 56 18.77 -7.21 9.40
CA LEU A 56 18.00 -8.45 9.44
C LEU A 56 18.03 -9.12 8.07
N ASN A 57 18.37 -10.41 8.04
CA ASN A 57 18.23 -11.20 6.82
C ASN A 57 16.75 -11.50 6.51
N SER A 58 16.49 -12.07 5.34
CA SER A 58 15.17 -12.35 4.80
C SER A 58 14.36 -13.24 5.72
N ARG A 59 14.96 -14.32 6.23
CA ARG A 59 14.35 -15.25 7.18
C ARG A 59 13.92 -14.54 8.47
N GLU A 60 14.79 -13.72 9.05
CA GLU A 60 14.48 -12.98 10.27
C GLU A 60 13.35 -11.98 10.04
N ARG A 61 13.35 -11.27 8.91
CA ARG A 61 12.28 -10.32 8.56
C ARG A 61 10.96 -11.03 8.33
N LEU A 62 10.96 -12.19 7.69
CA LEU A 62 9.76 -13.02 7.53
C LEU A 62 9.22 -13.47 8.88
N ASP A 63 10.08 -13.93 9.79
CA ASP A 63 9.67 -14.33 11.12
C ASP A 63 9.06 -13.15 11.90
N LEU A 64 9.66 -11.96 11.83
CA LEU A 64 9.08 -10.77 12.46
C LEU A 64 7.74 -10.37 11.85
N CYS A 65 7.60 -10.44 10.52
CA CYS A 65 6.33 -10.16 9.86
C CYS A 65 5.24 -11.14 10.31
N ARG A 66 5.56 -12.44 10.40
CA ARG A 66 4.61 -13.46 10.89
C ARG A 66 4.20 -13.20 12.33
N LEU A 67 5.15 -12.86 13.20
CA LEU A 67 4.86 -12.48 14.59
C LEU A 67 4.00 -11.21 14.67
N GLN A 68 4.17 -10.27 13.74
CA GLN A 68 3.40 -9.02 13.70
C GLN A 68 1.97 -9.23 13.20
N THR A 69 1.74 -10.22 12.34
CA THR A 69 0.43 -10.54 11.74
C THR A 69 -0.26 -11.72 12.41
N ALA A 70 0.32 -12.32 13.45
CA ALA A 70 -0.20 -13.53 14.10
C ALA A 70 -1.66 -13.38 14.57
N ASP A 71 -2.03 -12.19 15.04
CA ASP A 71 -3.38 -11.90 15.54
C ASP A 71 -4.27 -11.23 14.46
N SER A 72 -3.82 -11.17 13.20
CA SER A 72 -4.60 -10.58 12.10
C SER A 72 -5.39 -11.65 11.36
N ASP A 73 -6.68 -11.40 11.15
CA ASP A 73 -7.60 -12.25 10.37
C ASP A 73 -7.66 -11.90 8.88
N TRP A 74 -6.98 -10.82 8.47
CA TRP A 74 -7.05 -10.31 7.09
C TRP A 74 -5.70 -9.94 6.48
N ILE A 75 -4.62 -9.88 7.26
CA ILE A 75 -3.26 -9.61 6.77
C ILE A 75 -2.41 -10.87 6.92
N ASP A 76 -1.76 -11.29 5.84
CA ASP A 76 -0.81 -12.41 5.83
C ASP A 76 0.57 -11.97 5.31
N VAL A 77 1.55 -12.88 5.28
CA VAL A 77 2.92 -12.64 4.81
C VAL A 77 3.19 -13.41 3.53
N ASP A 78 3.48 -12.71 2.43
CA ASP A 78 3.97 -13.33 1.19
C ASP A 78 5.50 -13.46 1.26
N ALA A 79 5.98 -14.69 1.41
CA ALA A 79 7.42 -14.96 1.49
C ALA A 79 8.13 -14.92 0.14
N TRP A 80 7.39 -14.79 -0.97
CA TRP A 80 7.95 -14.97 -2.31
C TRP A 80 9.12 -14.02 -2.59
N GLU A 81 8.96 -12.72 -2.40
CA GLU A 81 10.00 -11.71 -2.70
C GLU A 81 11.30 -11.95 -1.91
N ALA A 82 11.15 -12.23 -0.61
CA ALA A 82 12.26 -12.51 0.29
C ALA A 82 12.98 -13.82 -0.02
N SER A 83 12.32 -14.77 -0.67
CA SER A 83 12.83 -16.11 -0.96
C SER A 83 13.44 -16.27 -2.35
N GLN A 84 13.47 -15.20 -3.15
CA GLN A 84 14.09 -15.24 -4.47
C GLN A 84 15.62 -15.27 -4.37
N ASP A 85 16.28 -15.59 -5.48
CA ASP A 85 17.74 -15.54 -5.65
C ASP A 85 18.27 -14.13 -5.98
N ARG A 86 17.37 -13.25 -6.41
CA ARG A 86 17.66 -11.86 -6.79
C ARG A 86 16.58 -10.92 -6.31
N PHE A 87 16.90 -9.63 -6.30
CA PHE A 87 15.92 -8.58 -6.03
C PHE A 87 14.91 -8.43 -7.17
N TYR A 88 13.64 -8.26 -6.80
CA TYR A 88 12.55 -7.92 -7.71
C TYR A 88 11.93 -6.60 -7.29
N ASP A 89 11.73 -5.70 -8.26
CA ASP A 89 11.02 -4.45 -8.01
C ASP A 89 9.56 -4.71 -7.61
N TYR A 90 9.04 -3.80 -6.77
CA TYR A 90 7.68 -3.83 -6.24
C TYR A 90 6.58 -4.06 -7.29
N HIS A 91 6.71 -3.52 -8.50
CA HIS A 91 5.71 -3.71 -9.56
C HIS A 91 5.68 -5.15 -10.09
N LYS A 92 6.83 -5.86 -10.10
CA LYS A 92 6.90 -7.28 -10.45
C LYS A 92 6.32 -8.13 -9.33
N VAL A 93 6.59 -7.78 -8.07
CA VAL A 93 6.00 -8.44 -6.90
C VAL A 93 4.47 -8.34 -6.93
N THR A 94 3.91 -7.14 -7.16
CA THR A 94 2.46 -6.95 -7.23
C THR A 94 1.84 -7.66 -8.42
N SER A 95 2.51 -7.68 -9.58
CA SER A 95 2.02 -8.38 -10.77
C SER A 95 2.01 -9.89 -10.57
N ARG A 96 3.06 -10.44 -9.94
CA ARG A 96 3.12 -11.86 -9.57
C ARG A 96 2.03 -12.22 -8.57
N LEU A 97 1.79 -11.40 -7.55
CA LEU A 97 0.74 -11.65 -6.56
C LEU A 97 -0.65 -11.60 -7.20
N GLN A 98 -0.88 -10.63 -8.10
CA GLN A 98 -2.12 -10.55 -8.89
C GLN A 98 -2.37 -11.83 -9.68
N GLN A 99 -1.35 -12.31 -10.40
CA GLN A 99 -1.43 -13.53 -11.19
C GLN A 99 -1.67 -14.76 -10.29
N PHE A 100 -0.92 -14.89 -9.18
CA PHE A 100 -1.11 -15.98 -8.22
C PHE A 100 -2.55 -16.03 -7.69
N LEU A 101 -3.11 -14.88 -7.31
CA LEU A 101 -4.49 -14.81 -6.79
C LEU A 101 -5.53 -15.14 -7.86
N GLN A 102 -5.30 -14.77 -9.12
CA GLN A 102 -6.16 -15.13 -10.24
C GLN A 102 -6.08 -16.63 -10.54
N ASP A 103 -4.88 -17.19 -10.64
CA ASP A 103 -4.68 -18.57 -11.08
C ASP A 103 -5.04 -19.59 -9.99
N ARG A 104 -4.78 -19.26 -8.71
CA ARG A 104 -4.84 -20.22 -7.60
C ARG A 104 -5.93 -19.93 -6.59
N CYS A 105 -6.46 -18.72 -6.55
CA CYS A 105 -7.38 -18.28 -5.49
C CYS A 105 -8.69 -17.69 -6.01
N GLN A 106 -8.93 -17.66 -7.32
CA GLN A 106 -10.09 -16.98 -7.90
C GLN A 106 -11.42 -17.47 -7.30
N THR A 107 -11.63 -18.79 -7.21
CA THR A 107 -12.85 -19.36 -6.62
C THR A 107 -13.02 -18.95 -5.16
N SER A 108 -11.96 -19.06 -4.35
CA SER A 108 -12.01 -18.68 -2.92
C SER A 108 -12.28 -17.19 -2.73
N LEU A 109 -11.68 -16.34 -3.57
CA LEU A 109 -11.87 -14.90 -3.55
C LEU A 109 -13.29 -14.50 -3.96
N GLN A 110 -13.85 -15.16 -4.99
CA GLN A 110 -15.24 -14.97 -5.41
C GLN A 110 -16.21 -15.39 -4.30
N ASN A 111 -15.99 -16.54 -3.67
CA ASN A 111 -16.81 -17.02 -2.56
C ASN A 111 -16.76 -16.05 -1.38
N ARG A 112 -15.57 -15.54 -1.04
CA ARG A 112 -15.42 -14.52 0.02
C ARG A 112 -16.17 -13.25 -0.32
N MET A 113 -16.04 -12.73 -1.55
CA MET A 113 -16.78 -11.55 -2.00
C MET A 113 -18.29 -11.75 -1.88
N ASN A 114 -18.81 -12.88 -2.36
CA ASN A 114 -20.22 -13.22 -2.25
C ASN A 114 -20.70 -13.26 -0.80
N ALA A 115 -19.92 -13.89 0.09
CA ALA A 115 -20.25 -13.94 1.51
C ALA A 115 -20.36 -12.53 2.14
N VAL A 116 -19.42 -11.63 1.84
CA VAL A 116 -19.48 -10.25 2.37
C VAL A 116 -20.67 -9.47 1.79
N LEU A 117 -20.97 -9.63 0.49
CA LEU A 117 -22.12 -8.97 -0.13
C LEU A 117 -23.45 -9.47 0.47
N SER A 118 -23.59 -10.77 0.73
CA SER A 118 -24.78 -11.33 1.37
C SER A 118 -24.94 -10.86 2.82
N GLN A 119 -23.86 -10.78 3.60
CA GLN A 119 -23.90 -10.23 4.97
C GLN A 119 -24.38 -8.78 4.98
N ARG A 120 -23.91 -7.96 4.03
CA ARG A 120 -24.30 -6.55 3.93
C ARG A 120 -25.79 -6.37 3.60
N GLN A 121 -26.35 -7.24 2.77
CA GLN A 121 -27.78 -7.22 2.44
C GLN A 121 -28.65 -7.59 3.66
N GLN A 122 -28.20 -8.51 4.50
CA GLN A 122 -28.94 -8.91 5.71
C GLN A 122 -28.89 -7.88 6.84
N GLN A 123 -27.82 -7.07 6.92
CA GLN A 123 -27.65 -6.05 7.96
C GLN A 123 -28.39 -4.73 7.69
N TRP A 124 -29.04 -4.58 6.54
CA TRP A 124 -29.88 -3.42 6.24
C TRP A 124 -31.35 -3.79 6.41
N PRO A 125 -31.95 -3.63 7.62
CA PRO A 125 -33.39 -3.75 7.74
C PRO A 125 -34.01 -2.62 6.93
N VAL A 126 -34.84 -2.98 5.95
CA VAL A 126 -35.73 -2.06 5.24
C VAL A 126 -36.78 -1.59 6.26
N SER A 127 -36.41 -0.60 7.06
CA SER A 127 -37.31 0.07 7.98
C SER A 127 -38.06 1.17 7.21
N GLY A 128 -39.33 0.93 6.90
CA GLY A 128 -40.25 1.95 6.39
C GLY A 128 -40.64 1.71 4.93
N GLY A 129 -41.86 1.20 4.75
CA GLY A 129 -42.35 0.69 3.48
C GLY A 129 -42.72 1.75 2.44
N GLU A 130 -42.60 1.30 1.19
CA GLU A 130 -43.48 1.51 0.04
C GLU A 130 -43.26 0.24 -0.83
N PRO A 131 -44.29 -0.32 -1.49
CA PRO A 131 -44.13 -1.51 -2.33
C PRO A 131 -43.30 -1.13 -3.58
N MET A 132 -41.99 -1.31 -3.48
CA MET A 132 -41.05 -1.06 -4.56
C MET A 132 -41.01 -2.27 -5.50
N GLU A 133 -41.16 -2.01 -6.80
CA GLU A 133 -41.10 -2.99 -7.88
C GLU A 133 -39.91 -3.96 -7.77
N GLU A 134 -40.16 -5.20 -8.22
CA GLU A 134 -39.20 -6.30 -8.33
C GLU A 134 -37.77 -5.82 -8.71
N PRO A 135 -36.74 -6.14 -7.91
CA PRO A 135 -35.38 -5.74 -8.22
C PRO A 135 -34.90 -6.50 -9.45
N LYS A 136 -34.71 -5.78 -10.56
CA LYS A 136 -33.99 -6.27 -11.75
C LYS A 136 -32.63 -6.80 -11.30
N SER A 137 -32.37 -8.07 -11.61
CA SER A 137 -31.14 -8.80 -11.31
C SER A 137 -29.89 -7.94 -11.53
N TYR A 138 -29.10 -7.75 -10.45
CA TYR A 138 -27.81 -7.05 -10.46
C TYR A 138 -26.81 -7.62 -11.48
N ALA A 139 -27.05 -8.82 -12.01
CA ALA A 139 -26.26 -9.41 -13.08
C ALA A 139 -26.33 -8.61 -14.40
N SER A 140 -27.32 -7.73 -14.59
CA SER A 140 -27.50 -6.97 -15.84
C SER A 140 -26.86 -5.57 -15.83
N MET A 141 -26.26 -5.11 -14.73
CA MET A 141 -25.75 -3.73 -14.60
C MET A 141 -24.23 -3.58 -14.81
N VAL A 142 -23.54 -4.57 -15.39
CA VAL A 142 -22.13 -4.41 -15.79
C VAL A 142 -22.07 -3.64 -17.11
N PRO A 143 -21.48 -2.41 -17.15
CA PRO A 143 -21.29 -1.71 -18.43
C PRO A 143 -20.30 -2.52 -19.27
N GLN A 144 -20.69 -2.90 -20.48
CA GLN A 144 -19.75 -3.40 -21.49
C GLN A 144 -18.83 -2.24 -21.90
N ARG A 145 -17.73 -2.06 -21.17
CA ARG A 145 -16.67 -1.12 -21.56
C ARG A 145 -15.87 -1.75 -22.69
N SER A 146 -16.25 -1.44 -23.93
CA SER A 146 -15.44 -1.64 -25.14
C SER A 146 -14.33 -0.59 -25.17
N GLY A 147 -13.28 -0.80 -24.37
CA GLY A 147 -12.02 -0.08 -24.48
C GLY A 147 -11.00 -1.02 -25.10
N SER A 148 -10.82 -0.92 -26.42
CA SER A 148 -9.82 -1.66 -27.18
C SER A 148 -8.42 -1.15 -26.81
N LEU A 149 -7.66 -1.95 -26.06
CA LEU A 149 -6.21 -1.92 -26.11
C LEU A 149 -5.80 -3.24 -26.78
N THR A 150 -5.53 -3.17 -28.07
CA THR A 150 -5.03 -4.28 -28.88
C THR A 150 -3.65 -4.68 -28.38
N ASN A 151 -3.55 -5.87 -27.79
CA ASN A 151 -2.30 -6.63 -27.78
C ASN A 151 -2.62 -8.03 -28.28
N ASN A 152 -2.12 -8.33 -29.49
CA ASN A 152 -2.24 -9.63 -30.12
C ASN A 152 -1.36 -10.63 -29.39
N ASN A 153 -1.97 -11.53 -28.63
CA ASN A 153 -1.42 -12.88 -28.53
C ASN A 153 -2.55 -13.89 -28.35
N THR A 154 -2.70 -14.70 -29.39
CA THR A 154 -3.73 -15.73 -29.53
C THR A 154 -3.33 -16.93 -28.69
N LEU A 155 -4.05 -17.18 -27.59
CA LEU A 155 -4.34 -18.54 -27.16
C LEU A 155 -5.71 -18.60 -26.51
N THR A 156 -6.53 -19.46 -27.08
CA THR A 156 -7.89 -19.84 -26.72
C THR A 156 -8.02 -20.31 -25.27
N GLN A 157 -8.76 -19.54 -24.47
CA GLN A 157 -9.71 -20.04 -23.46
C GLN A 157 -10.56 -18.84 -23.04
N SER A 158 -11.88 -18.97 -23.16
CA SER A 158 -12.85 -18.04 -22.58
C SER A 158 -12.84 -18.16 -21.05
N ALA A 159 -11.73 -17.78 -20.42
CA ALA A 159 -11.62 -17.66 -18.97
C ALA A 159 -12.59 -16.56 -18.54
N GLY A 160 -13.62 -16.95 -17.78
CA GLY A 160 -14.69 -16.08 -17.33
C GLY A 160 -14.13 -14.78 -16.76
N ARG A 161 -14.56 -13.65 -17.34
CA ARG A 161 -14.25 -12.31 -16.82
C ARG A 161 -14.50 -12.32 -15.31
N ASN A 162 -13.49 -11.93 -14.53
CA ASN A 162 -13.63 -11.77 -13.09
C ASN A 162 -14.80 -10.79 -12.81
N PRO A 163 -15.95 -11.27 -12.33
CA PRO A 163 -17.16 -10.45 -12.27
C PRO A 163 -17.03 -9.32 -11.23
N TYR A 164 -16.10 -9.45 -10.29
CA TYR A 164 -15.88 -8.49 -9.21
C TYR A 164 -14.64 -7.62 -9.40
N ASN A 165 -13.92 -7.74 -10.52
CA ASN A 165 -12.70 -6.96 -10.80
C ASN A 165 -11.71 -6.96 -9.61
N ILE A 166 -11.43 -8.14 -9.05
CA ILE A 166 -10.53 -8.29 -7.90
C ILE A 166 -9.10 -7.98 -8.33
N ARG A 167 -8.50 -6.97 -7.69
CA ARG A 167 -7.17 -6.47 -8.02
C ARG A 167 -6.26 -6.33 -6.80
N VAL A 168 -4.97 -6.53 -7.02
CA VAL A 168 -3.90 -6.25 -6.05
C VAL A 168 -3.49 -4.80 -6.18
N VAL A 169 -3.53 -4.08 -5.07
CA VAL A 169 -3.18 -2.66 -5.01
C VAL A 169 -1.96 -2.51 -4.11
N TYR A 170 -1.01 -1.66 -4.51
CA TYR A 170 0.19 -1.42 -3.70
C TYR A 170 -0.11 -0.40 -2.59
N LEU A 171 0.23 -0.72 -1.34
CA LEU A 171 0.05 0.17 -0.20
C LEU A 171 1.38 0.80 0.21
N CYS A 172 1.45 2.13 0.30
CA CYS A 172 2.68 2.80 0.71
C CYS A 172 2.46 4.15 1.40
N GLY A 173 3.54 4.69 1.99
CA GLY A 173 3.58 6.09 2.44
C GLY A 173 3.76 7.07 1.28
N ALA A 174 3.43 8.34 1.52
CA ALA A 174 3.63 9.42 0.55
C ALA A 174 5.10 9.58 0.11
N ASP A 175 6.05 9.27 0.99
CA ASP A 175 7.49 9.31 0.71
C ASP A 175 7.92 8.30 -0.36
N PHE A 176 7.22 7.16 -0.47
CA PHE A 176 7.50 6.16 -1.48
C PHE A 176 7.04 6.59 -2.88
N VAL A 177 5.85 7.20 -2.98
CA VAL A 177 5.30 7.65 -4.28
C VAL A 177 6.22 8.66 -4.95
N LEU A 178 6.83 9.56 -4.16
CA LEU A 178 7.77 10.56 -4.65
C LEU A 178 9.07 9.96 -5.23
N ARG A 179 9.44 8.75 -4.79
CA ARG A 179 10.66 8.06 -5.21
C ARG A 179 10.46 7.07 -6.35
N THR A 180 9.21 6.69 -6.63
CA THR A 180 8.95 5.48 -7.43
C THR A 180 8.14 5.74 -8.69
N GLY A 181 8.32 4.85 -9.66
CA GLY A 181 7.57 4.77 -10.90
C GLY A 181 6.14 4.32 -10.66
N ALA A 182 5.26 5.20 -10.17
CA ALA A 182 3.84 4.89 -9.94
C ALA A 182 3.14 4.31 -11.19
N ARG A 183 3.58 4.74 -12.39
CA ARG A 183 3.14 4.22 -13.69
C ARG A 183 3.30 2.71 -13.90
N LYS A 184 4.19 2.05 -13.15
CA LYS A 184 4.42 0.59 -13.29
C LYS A 184 3.41 -0.24 -12.47
N LEU A 185 2.60 0.37 -11.61
CA LEU A 185 1.64 -0.32 -10.74
C LEU A 185 0.29 -0.50 -11.43
N VAL A 186 0.14 -1.61 -12.16
CA VAL A 186 -1.05 -1.92 -12.97
C VAL A 186 -2.34 -1.95 -12.15
N GLY A 187 -2.29 -2.47 -10.92
CA GLY A 187 -3.45 -2.54 -10.03
C GLY A 187 -3.77 -1.23 -9.27
N GLY A 188 -2.92 -0.22 -9.41
CA GLY A 188 -3.02 1.06 -8.70
C GLY A 188 -2.27 1.09 -7.37
N ILE A 189 -2.44 2.19 -6.64
CA ILE A 189 -1.70 2.49 -5.41
C ILE A 189 -2.59 3.16 -4.36
N VAL A 190 -2.50 2.69 -3.12
CA VAL A 190 -3.06 3.35 -1.94
C VAL A 190 -1.92 4.05 -1.21
N VAL A 191 -2.05 5.36 -1.06
CA VAL A 191 -1.08 6.22 -0.41
C VAL A 191 -1.62 6.63 0.95
N VAL A 192 -0.94 6.22 2.01
CA VAL A 192 -1.25 6.65 3.38
C VAL A 192 -0.42 7.87 3.69
N ASP A 193 -1.10 8.98 3.99
CA ASP A 193 -0.41 10.18 4.42
C ASP A 193 0.28 9.91 5.76
N ARG A 194 1.48 10.45 5.91
CA ARG A 194 2.10 10.58 7.23
C ARG A 194 2.00 12.05 7.59
N PRO A 195 1.84 12.42 8.87
CA PRO A 195 2.12 13.78 9.28
C PRO A 195 3.59 14.04 8.96
N LEU A 196 3.84 14.54 7.74
CA LEU A 196 5.13 15.05 7.34
C LEU A 196 5.28 16.28 8.22
N GLY A 197 5.97 16.11 9.36
CA GLY A 197 6.30 17.21 10.25
C GLY A 197 6.88 18.36 9.42
N ALA A 198 6.77 19.58 9.94
CA ALA A 198 7.32 20.76 9.27
C ALA A 198 8.73 20.42 8.72
N PRO A 199 9.06 20.82 7.47
CA PRO A 199 10.34 20.50 6.85
C PRO A 199 11.46 20.98 7.77
N SER A 200 12.00 20.08 8.61
CA SER A 200 13.06 20.41 9.53
C SER A 200 14.36 20.39 8.75
N SER A 201 15.16 21.44 8.87
CA SER A 201 16.48 21.60 8.24
C SER A 201 17.43 20.41 8.47
N ASN A 202 17.24 19.64 9.55
CA ASN A 202 18.09 18.50 9.92
C ASN A 202 17.50 17.11 9.64
N ARG A 203 16.22 16.99 9.24
CA ARG A 203 15.80 15.76 8.59
C ARG A 203 16.49 15.80 7.24
N ARG A 204 17.40 14.85 6.96
CA ARG A 204 17.76 14.52 5.58
C ARG A 204 16.42 14.33 4.88
N SER A 205 15.93 15.36 4.22
CA SER A 205 14.71 15.24 3.49
C SER A 205 15.06 14.20 2.45
N ILE A 206 14.43 13.04 2.53
CA ILE A 206 14.49 12.08 1.43
C ILE A 206 13.70 12.65 0.22
N LEU A 207 13.31 13.93 0.26
CA LEU A 207 13.41 14.80 -0.91
C LEU A 207 14.90 15.05 -1.16
N LEU A 208 15.56 14.09 -1.81
CA LEU A 208 16.91 14.25 -2.35
C LEU A 208 16.97 15.59 -3.10
N THR A 209 17.60 16.58 -2.47
CA THR A 209 18.29 17.63 -3.19
C THR A 209 19.38 16.93 -3.98
N ASN A 210 19.27 17.02 -5.29
CA ASN A 210 20.21 16.59 -6.31
C ASN A 210 21.67 16.79 -5.82
N THR A 211 22.41 15.73 -5.45
CA THR A 211 23.90 15.70 -5.32
C THR A 211 24.50 14.38 -4.77
N GLY A 212 23.72 13.43 -4.27
CA GLY A 212 24.26 12.12 -3.83
C GLY A 212 23.73 10.97 -4.68
N SER A 213 24.54 10.44 -5.61
CA SER A 213 24.23 9.22 -6.34
C SER A 213 24.22 8.02 -5.39
N ILE A 214 23.05 7.66 -4.87
CA ILE A 214 22.81 6.29 -4.39
C ILE A 214 22.59 5.46 -5.65
N SER A 215 23.66 4.85 -6.15
CA SER A 215 23.57 3.78 -7.13
C SER A 215 22.95 2.56 -6.45
N VAL A 216 21.63 2.48 -6.44
CA VAL A 216 20.95 1.20 -6.22
C VAL A 216 21.37 0.31 -7.40
N PRO A 217 21.95 -0.88 -7.20
CA PRO A 217 22.20 -1.80 -8.30
C PRO A 217 20.86 -2.23 -8.88
N VAL A 218 20.39 -1.48 -9.88
CA VAL A 218 19.37 -1.95 -10.81
C VAL A 218 20.07 -3.08 -11.55
N SER A 219 19.68 -4.32 -11.28
CA SER A 219 20.12 -5.46 -12.09
C SER A 219 19.90 -5.08 -13.55
N ASN A 220 20.96 -5.10 -14.36
CA ASN A 220 20.94 -4.85 -15.79
C ASN A 220 19.89 -5.75 -16.45
N GLN A 221 18.66 -5.24 -16.54
CA GLN A 221 17.66 -5.68 -17.49
C GLN A 221 17.52 -4.48 -18.41
N SER A 222 18.13 -4.62 -19.58
CA SER A 222 17.97 -3.74 -20.72
C SER A 222 16.48 -3.48 -20.93
N ASP A 223 16.05 -2.24 -20.78
CA ASP A 223 15.00 -1.60 -21.59
C ASP A 223 14.95 -0.08 -21.30
N ASP A 224 15.04 0.67 -22.40
CA ASP A 224 14.80 2.09 -22.68
C ASP A 224 15.50 3.17 -21.83
N SER A 225 16.65 3.59 -22.35
CA SER A 225 17.34 4.83 -22.05
C SER A 225 16.53 6.07 -22.48
N PHE A 226 15.85 6.71 -21.53
CA PHE A 226 15.50 8.13 -21.60
C PHE A 226 16.30 8.88 -20.54
N SER A 227 17.44 9.44 -20.93
CA SER A 227 18.22 10.39 -20.13
C SER A 227 17.78 11.81 -20.47
N THR A 228 16.82 12.36 -19.74
CA THR A 228 16.55 13.80 -19.75
C THR A 228 16.86 14.34 -18.37
N ALA A 229 18.04 14.93 -18.21
CA ALA A 229 18.47 15.62 -17.01
C ALA A 229 17.69 16.93 -16.88
N ASN A 230 16.49 16.88 -16.29
CA ASN A 230 15.75 18.08 -15.93
C ASN A 230 16.22 18.61 -14.58
N ASN A 231 16.90 19.76 -14.60
CA ASN A 231 17.11 20.61 -13.42
C ASN A 231 15.75 21.16 -12.96
N ILE A 232 15.04 20.39 -12.13
CA ILE A 232 13.73 20.77 -11.58
C ILE A 232 13.94 21.67 -10.37
N SER A 233 13.57 22.95 -10.52
CA SER A 233 13.42 23.91 -9.43
C SER A 233 12.38 23.41 -8.42
N THR A 234 12.83 23.06 -7.22
CA THR A 234 11.97 22.67 -6.09
C THR A 234 11.45 23.91 -5.36
N SER A 235 10.68 24.76 -6.03
CA SER A 235 9.90 25.78 -5.34
C SER A 235 8.73 25.12 -4.62
N THR A 236 8.93 24.80 -3.34
CA THR A 236 7.85 24.36 -2.45
C THR A 236 6.99 25.56 -2.10
N THR A 237 5.78 25.61 -2.64
CA THR A 237 4.76 26.59 -2.23
C THR A 237 4.48 26.41 -0.73
N PRO A 238 4.70 27.45 0.10
CA PRO A 238 4.34 27.39 1.51
C PRO A 238 2.87 26.99 1.68
N GLY A 239 2.59 26.04 2.56
CA GLY A 239 1.21 25.57 2.83
C GLY A 239 0.69 24.45 1.93
N ALA A 240 1.44 23.99 0.91
CA ALA A 240 1.01 22.84 0.12
C ALA A 240 0.94 21.56 0.98
N THR A 241 -0.16 20.82 0.90
CA THR A 241 -0.34 19.50 1.54
C THR A 241 0.61 18.46 0.94
N ALA A 242 0.84 17.35 1.66
CA ALA A 242 1.61 16.22 1.16
C ALA A 242 1.05 15.68 -0.17
N LYS A 243 -0.28 15.57 -0.25
CA LYS A 243 -1.02 15.20 -1.46
C LYS A 243 -0.68 16.10 -2.63
N GLN A 244 -0.80 17.42 -2.46
CA GLN A 244 -0.51 18.39 -3.53
C GLN A 244 0.93 18.28 -4.01
N ARG A 245 1.91 18.08 -3.11
CA ARG A 245 3.31 17.90 -3.48
C ARG A 245 3.53 16.62 -4.29
N VAL A 246 2.87 15.51 -3.91
CA VAL A 246 2.94 14.25 -4.65
C VAL A 246 2.34 14.40 -6.04
N PHE A 247 1.12 14.92 -6.17
CA PHE A 247 0.48 15.09 -7.47
C PHE A 247 1.23 16.06 -8.38
N LYS A 248 1.73 17.18 -7.85
CA LYS A 248 2.59 18.10 -8.61
C LYS A 248 3.84 17.39 -9.15
N ARG A 249 4.49 16.55 -8.35
CA ARG A 249 5.68 15.80 -8.79
C ARG A 249 5.35 14.71 -9.80
N LEU A 250 4.21 14.03 -9.64
CA LEU A 250 3.73 13.05 -10.61
C LEU A 250 3.45 13.72 -11.96
N GLU A 251 2.79 14.88 -11.95
CA GLU A 251 2.50 15.67 -13.15
C GLU A 251 3.79 16.18 -13.82
N GLN A 252 4.77 16.62 -13.05
CA GLN A 252 6.09 16.99 -13.57
C GLN A 252 6.84 15.79 -14.18
N SER A 253 6.64 14.58 -13.64
CA SER A 253 7.38 13.38 -14.06
C SER A 253 6.73 12.67 -15.25
N TYR A 254 5.40 12.72 -15.36
CA TYR A 254 4.61 11.90 -16.30
C TYR A 254 3.63 12.69 -17.16
N GLY A 255 3.48 13.99 -16.93
CA GLY A 255 2.51 14.85 -17.63
C GLY A 255 1.12 14.86 -16.99
N SER A 256 0.36 15.91 -17.28
CA SER A 256 -1.00 16.12 -16.78
C SER A 256 -1.99 15.07 -17.29
N GLU A 257 -1.85 14.67 -18.56
CA GLU A 257 -2.68 13.65 -19.19
C GLU A 257 -2.57 12.28 -18.50
N TRP A 258 -1.35 11.85 -18.17
CA TRP A 258 -1.12 10.62 -17.43
C TRP A 258 -1.72 10.70 -16.02
N CYS A 259 -1.51 11.82 -15.33
CA CYS A 259 -2.05 12.05 -13.99
C CYS A 259 -3.57 11.99 -13.97
N GLU A 260 -4.23 12.63 -14.92
CA GLU A 260 -5.70 12.62 -15.01
C GLU A 260 -6.22 11.22 -15.34
N SER A 261 -5.58 10.52 -16.30
CA SER A 261 -5.92 9.14 -16.65
C SER A 261 -5.70 8.15 -15.50
N SER A 262 -4.71 8.41 -14.65
CA SER A 262 -4.32 7.53 -13.53
C SER A 262 -4.98 7.91 -12.21
N ARG A 263 -5.71 9.03 -12.16
CA ARG A 263 -6.28 9.59 -10.93
C ARG A 263 -7.19 8.61 -10.20
N ASN A 264 -7.94 7.81 -10.95
CA ASN A 264 -8.84 6.78 -10.43
C ASN A 264 -8.12 5.52 -9.92
N ASN A 265 -6.80 5.42 -10.12
CA ASN A 265 -5.95 4.33 -9.65
C ASN A 265 -5.00 4.76 -8.52
N ILE A 266 -5.13 6.00 -8.02
CA ILE A 266 -4.35 6.52 -6.89
C ILE A 266 -5.33 6.90 -5.77
N TRP A 267 -5.41 6.07 -4.73
CA TRP A 267 -6.23 6.34 -3.55
C TRP A 267 -5.39 7.02 -2.49
N TRP A 268 -5.80 8.22 -2.06
CA TRP A 268 -5.12 8.94 -0.99
C TRP A 268 -5.90 8.80 0.31
N LEU A 269 -5.28 8.19 1.32
CA LEU A 269 -5.85 8.06 2.66
C LEU A 269 -5.17 9.08 3.57
N PRO A 270 -5.92 10.04 4.16
CA PRO A 270 -5.34 10.94 5.14
C PRO A 270 -4.82 10.13 6.33
N ALA A 271 -3.74 10.62 6.95
CA ALA A 271 -3.27 10.07 8.22
C ALA A 271 -4.45 10.07 9.20
N ARG A 272 -4.71 8.96 9.89
CA ARG A 272 -5.71 8.99 10.96
C ARG A 272 -5.26 10.03 11.98
N SER A 273 -6.07 11.07 12.15
CA SER A 273 -5.94 12.00 13.25
C SER A 273 -6.05 11.21 14.56
N ARG A 274 -4.91 10.93 15.17
CA ARG A 274 -4.83 10.65 16.60
C ARG A 274 -3.76 11.55 17.16
N THR A 275 -4.19 12.34 18.14
CA THR A 275 -3.40 12.71 19.30
C THR A 275 -2.30 11.67 19.55
N GLU A 276 -1.05 12.04 19.34
CA GLU A 276 0.15 11.35 19.85
C GLU A 276 0.64 10.02 19.21
N SER A 277 0.14 9.54 18.06
CA SER A 277 0.89 8.45 17.38
C SER A 277 2.12 9.03 16.68
N GLU A 278 3.23 9.11 17.41
CA GLU A 278 4.53 9.48 16.86
C GLU A 278 4.86 8.64 15.61
N ASP A 279 5.53 9.22 14.62
CA ASP A 279 5.99 8.49 13.44
C ASP A 279 6.97 7.37 13.86
N ILE A 280 6.49 6.12 13.85
CA ILE A 280 7.28 4.94 14.18
C ILE A 280 7.98 4.47 12.91
N SER A 281 9.27 4.80 12.79
CA SER A 281 10.12 4.35 11.69
C SER A 281 11.04 3.21 12.13
N SER A 282 11.39 2.32 11.20
CA SER A 282 12.35 1.25 11.47
C SER A 282 13.73 1.78 11.89
N THR A 283 14.14 2.95 11.38
CA THR A 283 15.37 3.64 11.82
C THR A 283 15.29 4.05 13.28
N ARG A 284 14.14 4.58 13.73
CA ARG A 284 13.93 4.92 15.14
C ARG A 284 13.98 3.67 16.02
N ILE A 285 13.33 2.58 15.60
CA ILE A 285 13.37 1.31 16.33
C ILE A 285 14.80 0.79 16.46
N ARG A 286 15.59 0.78 15.37
CA ARG A 286 17.01 0.37 15.45
C ARG A 286 17.81 1.26 16.41
N GLY A 287 17.61 2.58 16.36
CA GLY A 287 18.26 3.51 17.30
C GLY A 287 17.90 3.23 18.76
N LEU A 288 16.62 2.95 19.05
CA LEU A 288 16.21 2.55 20.40
C LEU A 288 16.88 1.25 20.84
N LEU A 289 16.98 0.25 19.96
CA LEU A 289 17.62 -1.02 20.28
C LEU A 289 19.14 -0.88 20.50
N SER A 290 19.83 -0.07 19.70
CA SER A 290 21.25 0.26 19.91
C SER A 290 21.47 1.00 21.23
N ASP A 291 20.57 1.90 21.61
CA ASP A 291 20.60 2.63 22.88
C ASP A 291 20.12 1.79 24.09
N ARG A 292 19.77 0.51 23.90
CA ARG A 292 19.14 -0.36 24.92
C ARG A 292 17.86 0.23 25.53
N LYS A 293 17.15 1.06 24.76
CA LYS A 293 15.87 1.65 25.13
C LYS A 293 14.72 0.71 24.77
N SER A 294 13.64 0.81 25.55
CA SER A 294 12.44 0.01 25.34
C SER A 294 11.72 0.38 24.04
N CYS A 295 11.30 -0.64 23.27
CA CYS A 295 10.35 -0.49 22.16
C CYS A 295 8.92 -0.89 22.57
N LYS A 296 8.63 -1.02 23.87
CA LYS A 296 7.32 -1.42 24.38
C LYS A 296 6.24 -0.43 23.91
N GLY A 297 5.14 -0.95 23.40
CA GLY A 297 4.04 -0.14 22.86
C GLY A 297 4.25 0.39 21.44
N LEU A 298 5.46 0.24 20.86
CA LEU A 298 5.74 0.63 19.48
C LEU A 298 5.58 -0.51 18.47
N LEU A 299 5.72 -1.75 18.94
CA LEU A 299 5.69 -2.97 18.14
C LEU A 299 4.82 -4.03 18.83
N HIS A 300 4.43 -5.05 18.08
CA HIS A 300 3.85 -6.26 18.68
C HIS A 300 4.82 -6.85 19.73
N PRO A 301 4.34 -7.28 20.92
CA PRO A 301 5.22 -7.74 22.00
C PRO A 301 6.19 -8.86 21.58
N ALA A 302 5.72 -9.83 20.78
CA ALA A 302 6.56 -10.93 20.30
C ALA A 302 7.66 -10.44 19.32
N VAL A 303 7.37 -9.41 18.52
CA VAL A 303 8.36 -8.78 17.62
C VAL A 303 9.42 -8.06 18.43
N ALA A 304 9.00 -7.27 19.43
CA ALA A 304 9.92 -6.56 20.31
C ALA A 304 10.85 -7.52 21.06
N GLN A 305 10.30 -8.61 21.61
CA GLN A 305 11.09 -9.65 22.27
C GLN A 305 12.11 -10.28 21.32
N ARG A 306 11.69 -10.70 20.11
CA ARG A 306 12.60 -11.33 19.14
C ARG A 306 13.74 -10.41 18.70
N LEU A 307 13.48 -9.10 18.58
CA LEU A 307 14.50 -8.11 18.28
C LEU A 307 15.51 -7.94 19.43
N LEU A 308 15.04 -7.92 20.67
CA LEU A 308 15.90 -7.86 21.86
C LEU A 308 16.78 -9.10 21.98
N GLU A 309 16.23 -10.30 21.75
CA GLU A 309 16.98 -11.56 21.73
C GLU A 309 18.06 -11.58 20.66
N LYS A 310 17.78 -11.03 19.46
CA LYS A 310 18.79 -10.90 18.41
C LYS A 310 19.89 -9.94 18.83
N LYS A 311 19.54 -8.75 19.34
CA LYS A 311 20.52 -7.76 19.79
C LYS A 311 21.40 -8.30 20.92
N ALA A 312 20.82 -9.02 21.87
CA ALA A 312 21.58 -9.68 22.94
C ALA A 312 22.59 -10.72 22.42
N ARG A 313 22.22 -11.50 21.40
CA ARG A 313 23.15 -12.43 20.73
C ARG A 313 24.29 -11.70 20.01
N GLN A 314 23.96 -10.64 19.27
CA GLN A 314 24.97 -9.80 18.61
C GLN A 314 25.95 -9.18 19.61
N ASP A 315 25.45 -8.66 20.73
CA ASP A 315 26.28 -8.09 21.81
C ASP A 315 27.18 -9.16 22.47
N ALA A 316 26.74 -10.42 22.48
CA ALA A 316 27.51 -11.56 22.97
C ALA A 316 28.50 -12.13 21.93
N GLY A 317 28.51 -11.61 20.70
CA GLY A 317 29.32 -12.14 19.61
C GLY A 317 28.85 -13.51 19.08
N LEU A 318 27.55 -13.81 19.23
CA LEU A 318 26.90 -15.07 18.82
C LEU A 318 26.13 -14.94 17.51
#